data_AF-A0A7C6FKG4-F1
#
_entry.id   AF-A0A7C6FKG4-F1
#
_cell.length_a   1.000
_cell.length_b   1.000
_cell.length_c   1.000
_cell.angle_alpha   90.00
_cell.angle_beta   90.00
_cell.angle_gamma   90.00
#
_symmetry.space_group_name_H-M   'P 1'
#
loop_
_entity.id
_entity.type
_entity.pdbx_description
1 polymer ?
#
loop_
_entity_poly.entity_id
_entity_poly.type
_entity_poly.pdbx_seq_one_letter_code
_entity_poly.pdbx_strand_id
1 'polypeptide(L)'
;QIFLESDAFNWLGPIGAVLAIITVYSTSMIYAQLKTIPRWHMPLTPVLYLTYAIAGGALLAMQAKVAGILFIVALAVQWAYWTMGDKRLAETGSDKGTATGLGGVGKVRMFESAHTARNYILDEMFFTIGRKHSQKLRMIATLLFALAIAMLLLVPHVGMPLAISALVIHAAGVLTSRWLFFAEAEHVVSLYYSRG
;
A
#
# COMPACT_ATOMS: atom_id res chain seq x y z
N GLN A 1 -32.22 28.74 -5.50
CA GLN A 1 -30.95 28.24 -4.93
C GLN A 1 -30.86 28.47 -3.40
N ILE A 2 -31.98 28.42 -2.66
CA ILE A 2 -32.04 28.75 -1.21
C ILE A 2 -31.69 27.57 -0.29
N PHE A 3 -31.75 26.32 -0.80
CA PHE A 3 -31.53 25.13 0.03
C PHE A 3 -30.06 24.81 0.36
N LEU A 4 -29.09 25.36 -0.38
CA LEU A 4 -27.66 25.09 -0.16
C LEU A 4 -26.95 26.14 0.72
N GLU A 5 -27.62 27.22 1.11
CA GLU A 5 -27.08 28.28 1.97
C GLU A 5 -27.44 28.11 3.46
N SER A 6 -28.08 26.99 3.82
CA SER A 6 -28.44 26.76 5.21
C SER A 6 -27.28 26.16 6.01
N ASP A 7 -26.76 26.93 6.97
CA ASP A 7 -25.79 26.48 8.00
C ASP A 7 -26.29 25.27 8.81
N ALA A 8 -27.57 24.94 8.69
CA ALA A 8 -28.24 23.80 9.32
C ALA A 8 -27.58 22.44 9.02
N PHE A 9 -26.80 22.33 7.94
CA PHE A 9 -26.15 21.08 7.52
C PHE A 9 -24.62 21.07 7.69
N ASN A 10 -24.02 22.10 8.28
CA ASN A 10 -22.56 22.20 8.43
C ASN A 10 -21.94 21.04 9.24
N TRP A 11 -22.73 20.35 10.09
CA TRP A 11 -22.31 19.18 10.84
C TRP A 11 -22.18 17.89 9.99
N LEU A 12 -22.83 17.81 8.82
CA LEU A 12 -22.74 16.66 7.93
C LEU A 12 -21.34 16.51 7.31
N GLY A 13 -20.65 17.62 7.04
CA GLY A 13 -19.30 17.61 6.47
C GLY A 13 -18.29 16.87 7.36
N PRO A 14 -18.11 17.28 8.63
CA PRO A 14 -17.24 16.59 9.58
C PRO A 14 -17.62 15.12 9.81
N ILE A 15 -18.91 14.80 9.93
CA ILE A 15 -19.35 13.40 10.09
C ILE A 15 -19.00 12.58 8.86
N GLY A 16 -19.25 13.10 7.65
CA GLY A 16 -18.88 12.44 6.40
C GLY A 16 -17.38 12.21 6.27
N ALA A 17 -16.56 13.19 6.68
CA ALA A 17 -15.10 13.05 6.69
C ALA A 17 -14.63 11.96 7.66
N VAL A 18 -15.19 11.90 8.88
CA VAL A 18 -14.88 10.86 9.86
C VAL A 18 -15.29 9.48 9.34
N LEU A 19 -16.50 9.36 8.78
CA LEU A 19 -16.97 8.09 8.20
C LEU A 19 -16.09 7.64 7.04
N ALA A 20 -15.67 8.55 6.14
CA ALA A 20 -14.76 8.24 5.05
C ALA A 20 -13.39 7.73 5.56
N ILE A 21 -12.84 8.36 6.60
CA ILE A 21 -11.59 7.92 7.24
C ILE A 21 -11.77 6.51 7.83
N ILE A 22 -12.87 6.25 8.53
CA ILE A 22 -13.18 4.93 9.10
C ILE A 22 -13.31 3.89 7.99
N THR A 23 -13.94 4.22 6.87
CA THR A 23 -14.03 3.32 5.71
C THR A 23 -12.64 2.96 5.17
N VAL A 24 -11.79 3.95 4.91
CA VAL A 24 -10.42 3.70 4.39
C VAL A 24 -9.59 2.89 5.38
N TYR A 25 -9.69 3.21 6.68
CA TYR A 25 -9.04 2.45 7.73
C TYR A 25 -9.52 1.00 7.74
N SER A 26 -10.83 0.77 7.71
CA SER A 26 -11.41 -0.57 7.69
C SER A 26 -10.94 -1.38 6.48
N THR A 27 -10.91 -0.77 5.29
CA THR A 27 -10.37 -1.41 4.07
C THR A 27 -8.90 -1.78 4.22
N SER A 28 -8.09 -0.88 4.80
CA SER A 28 -6.67 -1.16 5.02
C SER A 28 -6.44 -2.29 6.03
N MET A 29 -7.32 -2.42 7.03
CA MET A 29 -7.23 -3.45 8.06
C MET A 29 -7.51 -4.85 7.54
N ILE A 30 -8.31 -5.00 6.48
CA ILE A 30 -8.46 -6.29 5.77
C ILE A 30 -7.09 -6.84 5.40
N TYR A 31 -6.18 -6.00 4.89
CA TYR A 31 -4.83 -6.41 4.53
C TYR A 31 -3.90 -6.51 5.75
N ALA A 32 -4.00 -5.56 6.68
CA ALA A 32 -3.13 -5.52 7.85
C ALA A 32 -3.35 -6.70 8.80
N GLN A 33 -4.49 -7.39 8.74
CA GLN A 33 -4.78 -8.57 9.55
C GLN A 33 -4.36 -9.90 8.91
N LEU A 34 -3.92 -9.90 7.64
CA LEU A 34 -3.52 -11.12 6.94
C LEU A 34 -2.11 -11.58 7.34
N LYS A 35 -2.03 -12.36 8.42
CA LYS A 35 -0.78 -12.97 8.92
C LYS A 35 -0.06 -13.84 7.88
N THR A 36 -0.80 -14.36 6.89
CA THR A 36 -0.27 -15.17 5.79
C THR A 36 0.61 -14.39 4.83
N ILE A 37 0.54 -13.05 4.84
CA ILE A 37 1.35 -12.16 4.00
C ILE A 37 2.06 -11.14 4.92
N PRO A 38 3.24 -11.47 5.46
CA PRO A 38 3.92 -10.67 6.49
C PRO A 38 4.22 -9.24 6.06
N ARG A 39 4.43 -9.04 4.75
CA ARG A 39 4.61 -7.71 4.13
C ARG A 39 3.40 -6.80 4.34
N TRP A 40 2.19 -7.35 4.30
CA TRP A 40 0.95 -6.60 4.55
C TRP A 40 0.63 -6.52 6.04
N HIS A 41 1.01 -7.54 6.81
CA HIS A 41 0.81 -7.62 8.26
C HIS A 41 1.78 -6.72 9.04
N MET A 42 1.59 -5.41 8.94
CA MET A 42 2.34 -4.43 9.71
C MET A 42 1.50 -3.16 9.98
N PRO A 43 1.77 -2.44 11.08
CA PRO A 43 1.01 -1.24 11.46
C PRO A 43 1.13 -0.10 10.44
N LEU A 44 2.13 -0.15 9.55
CA LEU A 44 2.32 0.84 8.51
C LEU A 44 1.32 0.72 7.35
N THR A 45 0.69 -0.45 7.17
CA THR A 45 -0.33 -0.68 6.14
C THR A 45 -1.53 0.28 6.27
N PRO A 46 -2.20 0.39 7.44
CA PRO A 46 -3.29 1.37 7.59
C PRO A 46 -2.82 2.81 7.51
N VAL A 47 -1.63 3.12 8.04
CA VAL A 47 -1.05 4.47 7.96
C VAL A 47 -0.86 4.88 6.51
N LEU A 48 -0.35 3.99 5.65
CA LEU A 48 -0.17 4.25 4.22
C LEU A 48 -1.49 4.65 3.54
N TYR A 49 -2.56 3.88 3.75
CA TYR A 49 -3.85 4.16 3.11
C TYR A 49 -4.47 5.46 3.61
N LEU A 50 -4.38 5.71 4.91
CA LEU A 50 -4.87 6.95 5.51
C LEU A 50 -4.11 8.16 4.98
N THR A 51 -2.79 8.08 4.87
CA THR A 51 -2.00 9.18 4.29
C THR A 51 -2.39 9.47 2.84
N TYR A 52 -2.67 8.46 2.01
CA TYR A 52 -3.20 8.65 0.66
C TYR A 52 -4.57 9.31 0.63
N ALA A 53 -5.50 8.85 1.47
CA ALA A 53 -6.85 9.40 1.51
C ALA A 53 -6.86 10.85 1.99
N ILE A 54 -6.14 11.16 3.08
CA ILE A 54 -6.09 12.50 3.67
C ILE A 54 -5.35 13.47 2.74
N ALA A 55 -4.25 13.03 2.12
CA ALA A 55 -3.53 13.77 1.10
C ALA A 55 -4.44 14.18 -0.07
N GLY A 56 -5.09 13.21 -0.72
CA GLY A 56 -6.00 13.47 -1.83
C GLY A 56 -7.21 14.31 -1.42
N GLY A 57 -7.76 14.06 -0.22
CA GLY A 57 -8.87 14.81 0.35
C GLY A 57 -8.52 16.28 0.60
N ALA A 58 -7.32 16.59 1.10
CA ALA A 58 -6.85 17.96 1.28
C ALA A 58 -6.75 18.70 -0.06
N LEU A 59 -6.34 18.02 -1.12
CA LEU A 59 -6.29 18.61 -2.46
C LEU A 59 -7.69 18.86 -3.02
N LEU A 60 -8.62 17.92 -2.82
CA LEU A 60 -10.04 18.10 -3.19
C LEU A 60 -10.71 19.24 -2.42
N ALA A 61 -10.29 19.50 -1.19
CA ALA A 61 -10.69 20.67 -0.41
C ALA A 61 -9.99 21.98 -0.84
N MET A 62 -9.26 21.96 -1.96
CA MET A 62 -8.49 23.09 -2.51
C MET A 62 -7.41 23.65 -1.56
N GLN A 63 -6.96 22.85 -0.58
CA GLN A 63 -5.89 23.21 0.35
C GLN A 63 -4.52 22.80 -0.20
N ALA A 64 -4.10 23.41 -1.32
CA ALA A 64 -2.93 22.97 -2.09
C ALA A 64 -1.62 22.84 -1.29
N LYS A 65 -1.32 23.80 -0.41
CA LYS A 65 -0.11 23.76 0.44
C LYS A 65 -0.15 22.61 1.45
N VAL A 66 -1.30 22.42 2.10
CA VAL A 66 -1.52 21.32 3.06
C VAL A 66 -1.43 19.98 2.34
N ALA A 67 -2.07 19.86 1.18
CA ALA A 67 -1.99 18.68 0.33
C ALA A 67 -0.54 18.36 -0.09
N GLY A 68 0.23 19.37 -0.52
CA GLY A 68 1.63 19.18 -0.89
C GLY A 68 2.50 18.66 0.27
N ILE A 69 2.30 19.17 1.49
CA ILE A 69 2.98 18.65 2.69
C ILE A 69 2.53 17.22 2.99
N LEU A 70 1.23 16.94 2.91
CA LEU A 70 0.70 15.58 3.11
C LEU A 70 1.19 14.61 2.03
N PHE A 71 1.45 15.06 0.80
CA PHE A 71 2.04 14.25 -0.26
C PHE A 71 3.48 13.86 0.07
N ILE A 72 4.25 14.77 0.68
CA ILE A 72 5.60 14.45 1.19
C ILE A 72 5.51 13.39 2.28
N VAL A 73 4.59 13.55 3.24
CA VAL A 73 4.36 12.56 4.31
C VAL A 73 3.96 11.21 3.72
N ALA A 74 3.03 11.19 2.76
CA ALA A 74 2.59 9.98 2.08
C ALA A 74 3.74 9.28 1.34
N LEU A 75 4.62 10.06 0.67
CA LEU A 75 5.80 9.52 0.00
C LEU A 75 6.80 8.92 1.01
N ALA A 76 7.04 9.60 2.14
CA ALA A 76 7.91 9.10 3.20
C ALA A 76 7.37 7.79 3.80
N VAL A 77 6.06 7.73 4.08
CA VAL A 77 5.38 6.53 4.56
C VAL A 77 5.44 5.41 3.51
N GLN A 78 5.29 5.71 2.22
CA GLN A 78 5.41 4.73 1.15
C GLN A 78 6.84 4.14 1.05
N TRP A 79 7.87 4.97 1.21
CA TRP A 79 9.25 4.50 1.26
C TRP A 79 9.54 3.65 2.51
N ALA A 80 9.05 4.07 3.67
CA ALA A 80 9.10 3.26 4.89
C ALA A 80 8.38 1.91 4.71
N TYR A 81 7.21 1.92 4.04
CA TYR A 81 6.45 0.71 3.75
C TYR A 81 7.25 -0.26 2.89
N TRP A 82 7.87 0.22 1.81
CA TRP A 82 8.69 -0.65 0.96
C TRP A 82 9.90 -1.21 1.70
N THR A 83 10.65 -0.37 2.42
CA THR A 83 11.89 -0.79 3.10
C THR A 83 11.66 -1.73 4.28
N MET A 84 10.59 -1.50 5.06
CA MET A 84 10.19 -2.42 6.14
C MET A 84 9.59 -3.69 5.57
N GLY A 85 8.70 -3.55 4.57
CA GLY A 85 8.03 -4.66 3.89
C GLY A 85 8.99 -5.67 3.27
N ASP A 86 10.11 -5.20 2.70
CA ASP A 86 11.15 -6.05 2.09
C ASP A 86 11.84 -7.00 3.10
N LYS A 87 11.70 -6.76 4.41
CA LYS A 87 12.30 -7.57 5.48
C LYS A 87 11.30 -8.50 6.18
N ARG A 88 10.00 -8.24 6.06
CA ARG A 88 8.96 -8.88 6.91
C ARG A 88 8.89 -10.39 6.77
N LEU A 89 9.05 -10.95 5.58
CA LEU A 89 9.02 -12.41 5.41
C LEU A 89 10.17 -13.07 6.17
N ALA A 90 11.39 -12.52 6.08
CA ALA A 90 12.56 -13.03 6.79
C ALA A 90 12.40 -12.88 8.31
N GLU A 91 11.81 -11.78 8.78
CA GLU A 91 11.54 -11.53 10.20
C GLU A 91 10.53 -12.51 10.81
N THR A 92 9.71 -13.20 10.02
CA THR A 92 8.80 -14.22 10.58
C THR A 92 9.54 -15.37 11.26
N GLY A 93 10.81 -15.60 10.90
CA GLY A 93 11.61 -16.73 11.42
C GLY A 93 11.00 -18.09 11.12
N SER A 94 9.99 -18.16 10.26
CA SER A 94 9.30 -19.40 9.91
C SER A 94 10.09 -20.13 8.84
N ASP A 95 10.25 -21.43 9.02
CA ASP A 95 10.88 -22.32 8.07
C ASP A 95 10.05 -23.61 7.91
N LYS A 96 10.55 -24.56 7.13
CA LYS A 96 9.86 -25.85 6.93
C LYS A 96 9.69 -26.61 8.25
N GLY A 97 10.62 -26.46 9.19
CA GLY A 97 10.60 -27.11 10.49
C GLY A 97 9.58 -26.52 11.44
N THR A 98 9.43 -25.19 11.50
CA THR A 98 8.35 -24.55 12.27
C THR A 98 6.98 -24.84 11.65
N ALA A 99 6.88 -24.87 10.32
CA ALA A 99 5.63 -25.15 9.61
C ALA A 99 5.13 -26.60 9.79
N THR A 100 6.06 -27.57 9.91
CA THR A 100 5.72 -28.99 10.07
C THR A 100 5.79 -29.47 11.53
N GLY A 101 6.28 -28.64 12.45
CA GLY A 101 6.58 -29.04 13.83
C GLY A 101 7.80 -29.97 13.96
N LEU A 102 8.49 -30.29 12.86
CA LEU A 102 9.63 -31.21 12.83
C LEU A 102 10.97 -30.52 13.10
N GLY A 103 10.99 -29.20 13.32
CA GLY A 103 12.22 -28.43 13.54
C GLY A 103 13.06 -28.91 14.74
N GLY A 104 12.43 -29.48 15.77
CA GLY A 104 13.14 -30.04 16.93
C GLY A 104 13.92 -31.32 16.64
N VAL A 105 13.62 -31.99 15.52
CA VAL A 105 14.24 -33.27 15.12
C VAL A 105 15.46 -33.04 14.21
N GLY A 106 15.65 -31.81 13.69
CA GLY A 106 16.78 -31.43 12.85
C GLY A 106 16.37 -30.57 11.65
N LYS A 107 17.31 -30.36 10.71
CA LYS A 107 17.06 -29.55 9.51
C LYS A 107 16.06 -30.25 8.57
N VAL A 108 14.84 -29.73 8.50
CA VAL A 108 13.77 -30.28 7.67
C VAL A 108 14.02 -29.93 6.20
N ARG A 109 14.12 -30.95 5.36
CA ARG A 109 14.19 -30.82 3.89
C ARG A 109 13.00 -31.52 3.25
N MET A 110 12.48 -30.95 2.16
CA MET A 110 11.44 -31.58 1.36
C MET A 110 12.03 -32.84 0.69
N PHE A 111 11.49 -34.01 1.01
CA PHE A 111 11.89 -35.29 0.40
C PHE A 111 11.24 -35.45 -0.98
N GLU A 112 9.92 -35.31 -1.03
CA GLU A 112 9.14 -35.24 -2.26
C GLU A 112 8.11 -34.12 -2.17
N SER A 113 7.71 -33.62 -3.34
CA SER A 113 6.61 -32.68 -3.46
C SER A 113 5.30 -33.36 -3.09
N ALA A 114 4.42 -32.71 -2.33
CA ALA A 114 3.10 -33.24 -1.97
C ALA A 114 2.14 -33.42 -3.17
N HIS A 115 2.57 -33.03 -4.36
CA HIS A 115 1.84 -33.18 -5.62
C HIS A 115 2.77 -33.62 -6.74
N THR A 116 2.32 -34.60 -7.52
CA THR A 116 2.96 -35.13 -8.73
C THR A 116 2.68 -34.24 -9.96
N ALA A 117 1.57 -33.49 -9.94
CA ALA A 117 1.19 -32.52 -10.96
C ALA A 117 1.49 -31.08 -10.52
N ARG A 118 1.58 -30.17 -11.49
CA ARG A 118 1.73 -28.73 -11.25
C ARG A 118 0.46 -28.20 -10.56
N ASN A 119 0.61 -27.38 -9.53
CA ASN A 119 -0.48 -26.82 -8.73
C ASN A 119 -0.62 -25.32 -9.01
N TYR A 120 -1.85 -24.82 -9.06
CA TYR A 120 -2.20 -23.40 -9.19
C TYR A 120 -1.40 -22.49 -8.23
N ILE A 121 -1.17 -22.94 -6.99
CA ILE A 121 -0.38 -22.19 -5.99
C ILE A 121 1.04 -21.88 -6.48
N LEU A 122 1.67 -22.77 -7.25
CA LEU A 122 3.03 -22.56 -7.77
C LEU A 122 3.07 -21.60 -8.96
N ASP A 123 1.96 -21.39 -9.64
CA ASP A 123 1.86 -20.48 -10.78
C ASP A 123 1.37 -19.10 -10.34
N GLU A 124 0.43 -19.05 -9.39
CA GLU A 124 -0.19 -17.82 -8.91
C GLU A 124 0.47 -17.26 -7.64
N MET A 125 0.86 -18.06 -6.65
CA MET A 125 1.42 -17.50 -5.40
C MET A 125 2.94 -17.29 -5.44
N PHE A 126 3.62 -17.91 -6.41
CA PHE A 126 5.04 -17.70 -6.70
C PHE A 126 5.23 -16.71 -7.87
N PHE A 127 4.64 -15.52 -7.78
CA PHE A 127 4.82 -14.49 -8.80
C PHE A 127 6.27 -13.99 -8.86
N THR A 128 7.05 -14.58 -9.77
CA THR A 128 8.40 -14.12 -10.16
C THR A 128 8.37 -12.83 -10.98
N ILE A 129 7.24 -12.51 -11.63
CA ILE A 129 7.10 -11.37 -12.54
C ILE A 129 7.07 -10.03 -11.78
N GLY A 130 6.44 -9.98 -10.61
CA GLY A 130 6.36 -8.76 -9.78
C GLY A 130 7.74 -8.22 -9.38
N ARG A 131 8.70 -9.11 -9.09
CA ARG A 131 10.06 -8.75 -8.65
C ARG A 131 10.93 -8.16 -9.75
N LYS A 132 10.74 -8.56 -11.02
CA LYS A 132 11.58 -8.09 -12.14
C LYS A 132 11.35 -6.61 -12.46
N HIS A 133 10.13 -6.12 -12.26
CA HIS A 133 9.75 -4.74 -12.58
C HIS A 133 9.46 -3.89 -11.34
N SER A 134 9.52 -4.44 -10.13
CA SER A 134 9.19 -3.73 -8.90
C SER A 134 9.96 -2.43 -8.74
N GLN A 135 11.29 -2.46 -8.92
CA GLN A 135 12.14 -1.27 -8.78
C GLN A 135 11.77 -0.17 -9.79
N LYS A 136 11.46 -0.54 -11.04
CA LYS A 136 11.00 0.42 -12.06
C LYS A 136 9.67 1.05 -11.65
N LEU A 137 8.73 0.26 -11.13
CA LEU A 137 7.43 0.75 -10.69
C LEU A 137 7.51 1.60 -9.42
N ARG A 138 8.40 1.27 -8.46
CA ARG A 138 8.70 2.13 -7.29
C ARG A 138 9.24 3.48 -7.73
N MET A 139 10.13 3.50 -8.72
CA MET A 139 10.67 4.74 -9.29
C MET A 139 9.56 5.55 -9.97
N ILE A 140 8.73 4.91 -10.81
CA ILE A 140 7.58 5.58 -11.47
C ILE A 140 6.64 6.18 -10.42
N ALA A 141 6.24 5.41 -9.41
CA ALA A 141 5.40 5.90 -8.33
C ALA A 141 6.06 7.10 -7.61
N THR A 142 7.32 7.00 -7.22
CA THR A 142 8.07 8.08 -6.57
C THR A 142 8.12 9.34 -7.43
N LEU A 143 8.36 9.20 -8.73
CA LEU A 143 8.38 10.33 -9.67
C LEU A 143 7.00 10.99 -9.81
N LEU A 144 5.92 10.22 -9.84
CA LEU A 144 4.55 10.75 -9.88
C LEU A 144 4.23 11.53 -8.59
N PHE A 145 4.58 11.00 -7.42
CA PHE A 145 4.45 11.73 -6.15
C PHE A 145 5.29 13.01 -6.15
N ALA A 146 6.56 12.93 -6.54
CA ALA A 146 7.46 14.08 -6.58
C ALA A 146 6.95 15.17 -7.54
N LEU A 147 6.43 14.78 -8.71
CA LEU A 147 5.82 15.70 -9.67
C LEU A 147 4.58 16.38 -9.08
N ALA A 148 3.69 15.63 -8.44
CA ALA A 148 2.50 16.20 -7.81
C ALA A 148 2.88 17.16 -6.66
N ILE A 149 3.89 16.82 -5.85
CA ILE A 149 4.43 17.71 -4.80
C ILE A 149 4.97 18.99 -5.42
N ALA A 150 5.79 18.89 -6.47
CA ALA A 150 6.38 20.03 -7.15
C ALA A 150 5.31 20.99 -7.71
N MET A 151 4.27 20.44 -8.34
CA MET A 151 3.15 21.22 -8.87
C MET A 151 2.40 22.01 -7.77
N LEU A 152 2.30 21.46 -6.56
CA LEU A 152 1.55 22.09 -5.48
C LEU A 152 2.40 23.06 -4.63
N LEU A 153 3.70 22.80 -4.47
CA LEU A 153 4.56 23.57 -3.56
C LEU A 153 5.48 24.57 -4.24
N LEU A 154 5.85 24.37 -5.50
CA LEU A 154 6.75 25.27 -6.23
C LEU A 154 6.00 26.34 -7.03
N VAL A 155 4.70 26.16 -7.25
CA VAL A 155 3.86 27.13 -7.98
C VAL A 155 3.20 28.08 -6.97
N PRO A 156 3.36 29.41 -7.12
CA PRO A 156 2.81 30.40 -6.16
C PRO A 156 1.29 30.38 -6.06
N HIS A 157 0.60 30.10 -7.18
CA HIS A 157 -0.85 30.06 -7.25
C HIS A 157 -1.32 28.77 -7.94
N VAL A 158 -2.05 27.94 -7.20
CA VAL A 158 -2.62 26.70 -7.69
C VAL A 158 -4.07 26.94 -8.08
N GLY A 159 -4.30 27.22 -9.36
CA GLY A 159 -5.64 27.28 -9.95
C GLY A 159 -6.25 25.89 -10.14
N MET A 160 -7.56 25.85 -10.42
CA MET A 160 -8.30 24.59 -10.58
C MET A 160 -7.72 23.62 -11.64
N PRO A 161 -7.27 24.07 -12.84
CA PRO A 161 -6.65 23.16 -13.80
C PRO A 161 -5.41 22.46 -13.24
N LEU A 162 -4.54 23.19 -12.55
CA LEU A 162 -3.33 22.65 -11.94
C LEU A 162 -3.66 21.69 -10.79
N ALA A 163 -4.65 22.02 -9.97
CA ALA A 163 -5.12 21.15 -8.89
C ALA A 163 -5.67 19.82 -9.43
N ILE A 164 -6.45 19.86 -10.52
CA ILE A 164 -6.96 18.65 -11.18
C ILE A 164 -5.82 17.82 -11.76
N SER A 165 -4.86 18.45 -12.46
CA SER A 165 -3.70 17.74 -12.98
C SER A 165 -2.86 17.09 -11.87
N ALA A 166 -2.60 17.82 -10.78
CA ALA A 166 -1.88 17.30 -9.63
C ALA A 166 -2.63 16.14 -8.95
N LEU A 167 -3.96 16.21 -8.87
CA LEU A 167 -4.81 15.15 -8.35
C LEU A 167 -4.73 13.89 -9.21
N VAL A 168 -4.81 14.01 -10.53
CA VAL A 168 -4.70 12.88 -11.46
C VAL A 168 -3.32 12.24 -11.36
N ILE A 169 -2.25 13.03 -11.30
CA ILE A 169 -0.87 12.53 -11.15
C ILE A 169 -0.70 11.81 -9.80
N HIS A 170 -1.21 12.39 -8.71
CA HIS A 170 -1.22 11.75 -7.41
C HIS A 170 -1.99 10.41 -7.44
N ALA A 171 -3.19 10.40 -8.02
CA ALA A 171 -4.00 9.19 -8.16
C ALA A 171 -3.26 8.11 -8.98
N ALA A 172 -2.58 8.48 -10.07
CA ALA A 172 -1.77 7.56 -10.85
C ALA A 172 -0.58 6.98 -10.05
N GLY A 173 0.07 7.81 -9.23
CA GLY A 173 1.15 7.38 -8.33
C GLY A 173 0.65 6.42 -7.24
N VAL A 174 -0.51 6.72 -6.64
CA VAL A 174 -1.20 5.84 -5.70
C VAL A 174 -1.55 4.53 -6.39
N LEU A 175 -2.23 4.54 -7.54
CA LEU A 175 -2.62 3.33 -8.27
C LEU A 175 -1.42 2.44 -8.62
N THR A 176 -0.31 3.04 -9.06
CA THR A 176 0.94 2.31 -9.32
C THR A 176 1.48 1.66 -8.04
N SER A 177 1.48 2.40 -6.92
CA SER A 177 1.89 1.88 -5.61
C SER A 177 0.95 0.79 -5.08
N ARG A 178 -0.36 0.93 -5.31
CA ARG A 178 -1.40 -0.04 -4.95
C ARG A 178 -1.26 -1.32 -5.78
N TRP A 179 -0.97 -1.20 -7.07
CA TRP A 179 -0.68 -2.36 -7.91
C TRP A 179 0.57 -3.09 -7.41
N LEU A 180 1.63 -2.33 -7.10
CA LEU A 180 2.88 -2.89 -6.57
C LEU A 180 2.68 -3.57 -5.21
N PHE A 181 1.84 -3.00 -4.34
CA PHE A 181 1.46 -3.60 -3.06
C PHE A 181 0.94 -5.04 -3.21
N PHE A 182 0.18 -5.33 -4.29
CA PHE A 182 -0.28 -6.68 -4.61
C PHE A 182 0.78 -7.53 -5.31
N ALA A 183 1.51 -6.94 -6.26
CA ALA A 183 2.53 -7.65 -7.01
C ALA A 183 3.71 -8.12 -6.15
N GLU A 184 3.96 -7.46 -5.02
CA GLU A 184 5.02 -7.79 -4.06
C GLU A 184 4.52 -8.62 -2.87
N ALA A 185 3.33 -9.22 -2.94
CA ALA A 185 2.77 -10.00 -1.85
C ALA A 185 3.60 -11.28 -1.56
N GLU A 186 4.33 -11.26 -0.46
CA GLU A 186 5.13 -12.40 0.01
C GLU A 186 4.31 -13.30 0.92
N HIS A 187 3.90 -14.46 0.41
CA HIS A 187 3.07 -15.40 1.16
C HIS A 187 3.94 -16.39 1.95
N VAL A 188 3.60 -16.65 3.21
CA VAL A 188 4.31 -17.64 4.06
C VAL A 188 4.29 -19.05 3.49
N VAL A 189 3.28 -19.40 2.69
CA VAL A 189 3.19 -20.70 2.00
C VAL A 189 4.37 -20.93 1.06
N SER A 190 4.99 -19.86 0.56
CA SER A 190 6.20 -19.96 -0.26
C SER A 190 7.37 -20.61 0.48
N LEU A 191 7.43 -20.50 1.81
CA LEU A 191 8.47 -21.14 2.63
C LEU A 191 8.35 -22.67 2.61
N TYR A 192 7.12 -23.20 2.61
CA TYR A 192 6.86 -24.64 2.51
C TYR A 192 7.28 -25.20 1.15
N TYR A 193 6.93 -24.52 0.06
CA TYR A 193 7.21 -24.97 -1.32
C TYR A 193 8.57 -24.52 -1.86
N SER A 194 9.30 -23.65 -1.15
CA SER A 194 10.61 -23.16 -1.60
C SER A 194 11.59 -24.33 -1.75
N ARG A 195 12.15 -24.48 -2.96
CA ARG A 195 13.25 -25.41 -3.23
C ARG A 195 14.54 -24.75 -2.76
N GLY A 196 14.91 -25.00 -1.51
CA GLY A 196 16.10 -24.44 -0.85
C GLY A 196 15.83 -24.21 0.62
#